data_AF-A0A135VSN4-F1
#
_entry.id   AF-A0A135VSN4-F1
#
_cell.length_a   1.000
_cell.length_b   1.000
_cell.length_c   1.000
_cell.angle_alpha   90.00
_cell.angle_beta   90.00
_cell.angle_gamma   90.00
#
_symmetry.space_group_name_H-M   'P 1'
#
loop_
_entity.id
_entity.type
_entity.pdbx_description
1 polymer ?
#
loop_
_entity_poly.entity_id
_entity_poly.type
_entity_poly.pdbx_seq_one_letter_code
_entity_poly.pdbx_strand_id
1 'polypeptide(L)'
;MFIGIYIIWIAIGVLMGFFFIDFANSWPDWGPGPHPSMFVWIPFAIAGVGVFALIVQIVNVVNERDESKHAQGFSARTYSYDDVPSTSTRTSGYLEPTQSYQAPPFCSQCGAELDSELVEWIGPLRFRCPSCGRTGKAEETQF
;
A
#
# COMPACT_ATOMS: atom_id res chain seq x y z
N MET A 1 6.16 2.12 12.22
CA MET A 1 7.06 2.29 13.38
C MET A 1 6.96 1.14 14.41
N PHE A 2 6.42 -0.04 14.06
CA PHE A 2 6.24 -1.14 15.02
C PHE A 2 7.25 -2.29 14.87
N ILE A 3 7.96 -2.35 13.75
CA ILE A 3 8.92 -3.43 13.44
C ILE A 3 10.03 -3.51 14.51
N GLY A 4 10.57 -2.38 14.94
CA GLY A 4 11.62 -2.36 15.97
C GLY A 4 11.19 -2.93 17.32
N ILE A 5 9.93 -2.71 17.71
CA ILE A 5 9.37 -3.24 18.97
C ILE A 5 9.30 -4.77 18.91
N TYR A 6 8.85 -5.34 17.79
CA TYR A 6 8.80 -6.79 17.63
C TYR A 6 10.19 -7.43 17.64
N ILE A 7 11.20 -6.79 17.03
CA ILE A 7 12.58 -7.29 17.06
C ILE A 7 13.11 -7.35 18.50
N ILE A 8 12.92 -6.28 19.27
CA ILE A 8 13.33 -6.23 20.69
C ILE A 8 12.59 -7.30 21.49
N TRP A 9 11.29 -7.45 21.27
CA TRP A 9 10.47 -8.44 21.97
C TRP A 9 10.89 -9.89 21.67
N ILE A 10 11.19 -10.20 20.40
CA ILE A 10 11.72 -11.52 20.00
C ILE A 10 13.07 -11.76 20.68
N ALA A 11 13.96 -10.76 20.69
CA ALA A 11 15.27 -10.87 21.34
C ALA A 11 15.14 -11.15 22.84
N ILE A 12 14.24 -10.45 23.54
CA ILE A 12 13.96 -10.68 24.97
C ILE A 12 13.42 -12.10 25.18
N GLY A 13 12.45 -12.55 24.37
CA GLY A 13 11.88 -13.89 24.48
C GLY A 13 12.91 -15.01 24.27
N VAL A 14 13.80 -14.84 23.29
CA VAL A 14 14.89 -15.79 23.03
C VAL A 14 15.91 -15.79 24.16
N LEU A 15 16.33 -14.63 24.65
CA LEU A 15 17.25 -14.51 25.80
C LEU A 15 16.66 -15.14 27.07
N MET A 16 15.38 -14.90 27.35
CA MET A 16 14.66 -15.54 28.44
C MET A 16 14.62 -17.07 28.24
N GLY A 17 14.36 -17.56 27.03
CA GLY A 17 14.39 -18.99 26.72
C GLY A 17 15.73 -19.66 27.04
N PHE A 18 16.85 -19.04 26.64
CA PHE A 18 18.19 -19.52 26.98
C PHE A 18 18.45 -19.52 28.49
N PHE A 19 18.04 -18.46 29.19
CA PHE A 19 18.13 -18.40 30.65
C PHE A 19 17.36 -19.56 31.32
N PHE A 20 16.16 -19.89 30.84
CA PHE A 20 15.38 -21.01 31.37
C PHE A 20 16.01 -22.38 31.10
N ILE A 21 16.71 -22.54 29.98
CA ILE A 21 17.49 -23.76 29.68
C ILE A 21 18.62 -23.91 30.70
N ASP A 22 19.40 -22.86 30.92
CA ASP A 22 20.51 -22.88 31.89
C ASP A 22 20.01 -23.11 33.32
N PHE A 23 18.90 -22.47 33.68
CA PHE A 23 18.21 -22.69 34.94
C PHE A 23 17.73 -24.14 35.10
N ALA A 24 17.15 -24.72 34.05
CA ALA A 24 16.69 -26.11 34.08
C ALA A 24 17.86 -27.10 34.19
N ASN A 25 19.00 -26.81 33.56
CA ASN A 25 20.20 -27.67 33.62
C ASN A 25 20.94 -27.57 34.95
N SER A 26 20.84 -26.43 35.63
CA SER A 26 21.37 -26.23 36.98
C SER A 26 20.39 -26.65 38.07
N TRP A 27 19.17 -27.04 37.69
CA TRP A 27 18.16 -27.50 38.64
C TRP A 27 18.56 -28.85 39.19
N PRO A 28 18.62 -29.01 40.51
CA PRO A 28 19.14 -30.23 41.08
C PRO A 28 18.04 -31.28 41.27
N ASP A 29 18.39 -32.56 41.11
CA ASP A 29 17.45 -33.70 41.01
C ASP A 29 16.86 -34.14 42.36
N TRP A 30 16.12 -33.24 43.03
CA TRP A 30 15.65 -33.43 44.40
C TRP A 30 14.31 -34.20 44.44
N GLY A 31 14.28 -35.39 43.83
CA GLY A 31 13.15 -36.31 43.88
C GLY A 31 12.04 -36.05 42.85
N PRO A 32 10.86 -36.70 43.00
CA PRO A 32 9.80 -36.76 41.99
C PRO A 32 8.94 -35.48 41.94
N GLY A 33 9.58 -34.32 41.87
CA GLY A 33 8.92 -33.03 41.63
C GLY A 33 8.83 -32.70 40.14
N PRO A 34 7.95 -31.75 39.75
CA PRO A 34 7.91 -31.25 38.38
C PRO A 34 9.24 -30.56 38.04
N HIS A 35 9.96 -31.12 37.07
CA HIS A 35 11.22 -30.54 36.60
C HIS A 35 10.96 -29.24 35.81
N PRO A 36 11.72 -28.15 36.03
CA PRO A 36 11.50 -26.87 35.35
C PRO A 36 11.65 -26.93 33.83
N SER A 37 12.25 -28.01 33.29
CA SER A 37 12.30 -28.29 31.85
C SER A 37 10.90 -28.31 31.21
N MET A 38 9.85 -28.63 31.95
CA MET A 38 8.46 -28.61 31.44
C MET A 38 7.98 -27.22 31.04
N PHE A 39 8.63 -26.14 31.49
CA PHE A 39 8.23 -24.75 31.20
C PHE A 39 9.21 -24.03 30.26
N VAL A 40 10.32 -24.67 29.87
CA VAL A 40 11.35 -24.08 29.00
C VAL A 40 10.79 -23.64 27.65
N TRP A 41 9.75 -24.30 27.14
CA TRP A 41 9.14 -23.95 25.86
C TRP A 41 8.28 -22.66 25.90
N ILE A 42 7.87 -22.18 27.08
CA ILE A 42 6.98 -21.01 27.20
C ILE A 42 7.61 -19.73 26.61
N PRO A 43 8.86 -19.34 26.98
CA PRO A 43 9.50 -18.17 26.37
C PRO A 43 9.67 -18.28 24.84
N PHE A 44 9.91 -19.49 24.32
CA PHE A 44 10.02 -19.71 22.87
C PHE A 44 8.67 -19.64 22.16
N ALA A 45 7.60 -20.16 22.77
CA ALA A 45 6.25 -20.03 22.24
C ALA A 45 5.82 -18.57 22.19
N ILE A 46 6.14 -17.79 23.24
CA ILE A 46 5.95 -16.34 23.24
C ILE A 46 6.77 -15.74 22.09
N ALA A 47 8.10 -15.92 22.04
CA ALA A 47 8.93 -15.38 20.94
C ALA A 47 8.39 -15.74 19.53
N GLY A 48 7.87 -16.96 19.34
CA GLY A 48 7.23 -17.40 18.10
C GLY A 48 6.00 -16.59 17.69
N VAL A 49 5.15 -16.20 18.64
CA VAL A 49 3.98 -15.33 18.35
C VAL A 49 4.42 -13.97 17.80
N GLY A 50 5.51 -13.41 18.31
CA GLY A 50 6.04 -12.13 17.80
C GLY A 50 6.73 -12.26 16.46
N VAL A 51 7.41 -13.38 16.19
CA VAL A 51 7.91 -13.69 14.83
C VAL A 51 6.74 -13.74 13.86
N PHE A 52 5.66 -14.43 14.22
CA PHE A 52 4.45 -14.52 13.39
C PHE A 52 3.83 -13.13 13.15
N ALA A 53 3.66 -12.32 14.19
CA ALA A 53 3.15 -10.96 14.07
C ALA A 53 4.05 -10.06 13.19
N LEU A 54 5.37 -10.20 13.31
CA LEU A 54 6.35 -9.48 12.49
C LEU A 54 6.23 -9.88 11.01
N ILE A 55 6.05 -11.17 10.71
CA ILE A 55 5.85 -11.65 9.33
C ILE A 55 4.57 -11.04 8.74
N VAL A 56 3.45 -11.08 9.47
CA VAL A 56 2.18 -10.49 9.00
C VAL A 56 2.33 -8.99 8.70
N GLN A 57 3.02 -8.25 9.57
CA GLN A 57 3.31 -6.83 9.34
C GLN A 57 4.17 -6.60 8.10
N ILE A 58 5.19 -7.42 7.87
CA ILE A 58 6.03 -7.32 6.66
C ILE A 58 5.20 -7.58 5.41
N VAL A 59 4.35 -8.62 5.41
CA VAL A 59 3.48 -8.93 4.28
C VAL A 59 2.54 -7.77 3.97
N ASN A 60 1.92 -7.18 5.00
CA ASN A 60 1.04 -6.01 4.81
C ASN A 60 1.79 -4.82 4.20
N VAL A 61 3.00 -4.52 4.68
CA VAL A 61 3.85 -3.44 4.15
C VAL A 61 4.28 -3.71 2.71
N VAL A 62 4.56 -4.97 2.36
CA VAL A 62 4.91 -5.35 0.98
C VAL A 62 3.70 -5.21 0.05
N ASN A 63 2.53 -5.67 0.49
CA ASN A 63 1.30 -5.54 -0.29
C ASN A 63 0.95 -4.08 -0.59
N GLU A 64 1.07 -3.18 0.39
CA GLU A 64 0.88 -1.73 0.20
C GLU A 64 1.89 -1.14 -0.81
N ARG A 65 3.12 -1.67 -0.84
CA ARG A 65 4.15 -1.25 -1.81
C ARG A 65 3.82 -1.68 -3.24
N ASP A 66 3.16 -2.81 -3.43
CA ASP A 66 2.80 -3.27 -4.76
C ASP A 66 1.60 -2.50 -5.32
N GLU A 67 0.63 -2.16 -4.47
CA GLU A 67 -0.48 -1.26 -4.85
C GLU A 67 0.01 0.14 -5.20
N SER A 68 0.95 0.69 -4.42
CA SER A 68 1.51 2.02 -4.71
C SER A 68 2.38 2.05 -5.97
N LYS A 69 3.09 0.97 -6.31
CA LYS A 69 3.81 0.88 -7.60
C LYS A 69 2.85 0.82 -8.79
N HIS A 70 1.71 0.13 -8.65
CA HIS A 70 0.68 0.12 -9.68
C HIS A 70 -0.06 1.46 -9.79
N ALA A 71 -0.29 2.15 -8.67
CA ALA A 71 -0.86 3.50 -8.68
C ALA A 71 0.14 4.57 -9.17
N GLN A 72 1.44 4.41 -8.93
CA GLN A 72 2.48 5.34 -9.40
C GLN A 72 2.83 5.19 -10.89
N GLY A 73 2.51 4.06 -11.52
CA GLY A 73 2.42 3.97 -12.98
C GLY A 73 1.33 4.87 -13.57
N PHE A 74 0.38 5.31 -12.74
CA PHE A 74 -0.68 6.27 -13.05
C PHE A 74 -0.52 7.57 -12.22
N SER A 75 0.69 7.90 -11.76
CA SER A 75 0.94 9.21 -11.15
C SER A 75 1.02 10.25 -12.25
N ALA A 76 -0.08 10.97 -12.41
CA ALA A 76 -0.19 12.26 -13.07
C ALA A 76 1.12 13.04 -12.95
N ARG A 77 1.83 13.15 -14.07
CA ARG A 77 2.84 14.18 -14.26
C ARG A 77 2.05 15.49 -14.26
N THR A 78 1.93 16.12 -13.10
CA THR A 78 1.45 17.49 -12.98
C THR A 78 2.43 18.34 -13.79
N TYR A 79 2.08 18.63 -15.03
CA TYR A 79 2.78 19.63 -15.83
C TYR A 79 2.51 20.97 -15.14
N SER A 80 3.46 21.40 -14.31
CA SER A 80 3.59 22.80 -13.93
C SER A 80 3.85 23.55 -15.23
N TYR A 81 2.88 24.32 -15.70
CA TYR A 81 2.91 25.05 -16.97
C TYR A 81 3.69 26.36 -16.81
N ASP A 82 4.87 26.31 -16.20
CA ASP A 82 5.73 27.47 -15.99
C ASP A 82 7.18 26.99 -16.13
N ASP A 83 7.62 26.81 -17.38
CA ASP A 83 9.00 27.09 -17.83
C ASP A 83 9.25 26.44 -19.21
N VAL A 84 9.10 27.26 -20.26
CA VAL A 84 9.72 27.00 -21.56
C VAL A 84 10.97 27.90 -21.61
N PRO A 85 12.16 27.31 -21.71
CA PRO A 85 12.82 27.37 -23.01
C PRO A 85 13.42 26.02 -23.44
N SER A 86 13.03 25.66 -24.65
CA SER A 86 13.61 24.67 -25.57
C SER A 86 15.10 24.35 -25.34
N THR A 87 15.37 23.15 -24.82
CA THR A 87 16.62 22.44 -25.10
C THR A 87 16.28 20.99 -25.46
N SER A 88 16.55 20.65 -26.72
CA SER A 88 16.29 19.35 -27.31
C SER A 88 17.27 18.31 -26.75
N THR A 89 16.77 17.43 -25.88
CA THR A 89 17.46 16.18 -25.58
C THR A 89 16.62 15.03 -26.13
N ARG A 90 17.01 14.58 -27.32
CA ARG A 90 16.60 13.30 -27.89
C ARG A 90 16.82 12.20 -26.85
N THR A 91 15.77 11.52 -26.44
CA THR A 91 15.87 10.12 -26.01
C THR A 91 14.65 9.39 -26.53
N SER A 92 14.93 8.43 -27.41
CA SER A 92 13.99 7.53 -28.06
C SER A 92 13.28 6.64 -27.06
N GLY A 93 11.97 6.49 -27.20
CA GLY A 93 11.21 5.41 -26.56
C GLY A 93 9.72 5.70 -26.58
N TYR A 94 9.03 5.16 -27.60
CA TYR A 94 7.58 4.98 -27.71
C TYR A 94 6.70 6.21 -27.40
N LEU A 95 6.29 6.91 -28.48
CA LEU A 95 5.07 7.72 -28.48
C LEU A 95 3.87 6.77 -28.31
N GLU A 96 3.46 6.50 -27.07
CA GLU A 96 2.08 6.10 -26.82
C GLU A 96 1.17 7.29 -27.14
N PRO A 97 0.12 7.11 -27.96
CA PRO A 97 -0.84 8.17 -28.23
C PRO A 97 -1.56 8.51 -26.93
N THR A 98 -1.31 9.72 -26.41
CA THR A 98 -1.98 10.26 -25.24
C THR A 98 -3.47 10.45 -25.56
N GLN A 99 -4.29 9.43 -25.29
CA GLN A 99 -5.74 9.53 -25.42
C GLN A 99 -6.25 10.50 -24.34
N SER A 100 -6.58 11.73 -24.74
CA SER A 100 -7.22 12.71 -23.86
C SER A 100 -8.73 12.53 -23.95
N TYR A 101 -9.35 12.19 -22.82
CA TYR A 101 -10.79 12.05 -22.71
C TYR A 101 -11.39 13.41 -22.35
N GLN A 102 -12.14 14.01 -23.26
CA GLN A 102 -12.85 15.26 -23.02
C GLN A 102 -14.33 14.98 -22.74
N ALA A 103 -14.94 15.78 -21.87
CA ALA A 103 -16.39 15.77 -21.73
C ALA A 103 -17.00 16.31 -23.03
N PRO A 104 -18.04 15.66 -23.59
CA PRO A 104 -18.69 16.15 -24.78
C PRO A 104 -19.28 17.55 -24.51
N PRO A 105 -19.30 18.45 -25.50
CA PRO A 105 -19.79 19.82 -25.32
C PRO A 105 -21.28 19.89 -24.99
N PHE A 106 -22.03 18.81 -25.20
CA PHE A 106 -23.47 18.75 -24.94
C PHE A 106 -23.88 17.46 -24.24
N CYS A 107 -24.92 17.58 -23.42
CA CYS A 107 -25.48 16.43 -22.73
C CYS A 107 -26.34 15.62 -23.69
N SER A 108 -26.03 14.34 -23.87
CA SER A 108 -26.85 13.43 -24.70
C SER A 108 -28.28 13.22 -24.18
N GLN A 109 -28.58 13.63 -22.94
CA GLN A 109 -29.88 13.45 -22.31
C GLN A 109 -30.73 14.72 -22.32
N CYS A 110 -30.16 15.88 -21.98
CA CYS A 110 -30.91 17.13 -21.86
C CYS A 110 -30.53 18.18 -22.92
N GLY A 111 -29.49 17.93 -23.74
CA GLY A 111 -29.01 18.88 -24.74
C GLY A 111 -28.38 20.14 -24.17
N ALA A 112 -28.22 20.25 -22.84
CA ALA A 112 -27.55 21.38 -22.22
C ALA A 112 -26.06 21.39 -22.56
N GLU A 113 -25.51 22.58 -22.76
CA GLU A 113 -24.08 22.82 -22.94
C GLU A 113 -23.34 22.44 -21.66
N LEU A 114 -22.32 21.58 -21.80
CA LEU A 114 -21.43 21.22 -20.69
C LEU A 114 -20.14 22.01 -20.83
N ASP A 115 -19.95 22.95 -19.91
CA ASP A 115 -18.66 23.56 -19.70
C ASP A 115 -17.76 22.61 -18.92
N SER A 116 -16.62 22.24 -19.49
CA SER A 116 -15.62 21.33 -18.91
C SER A 116 -15.15 21.72 -17.51
N GLU A 117 -15.24 23.01 -17.15
CA GLU A 117 -14.88 23.50 -15.82
C GLU A 117 -15.96 23.25 -14.75
N LEU A 118 -17.24 23.20 -15.14
CA LEU A 118 -18.38 22.99 -14.24
C LEU A 118 -18.82 21.52 -14.13
N VAL A 119 -18.18 20.61 -14.87
CA VAL A 119 -18.56 19.20 -14.86
C VAL A 119 -17.97 18.48 -13.65
N GLU A 120 -18.84 17.93 -12.81
CA GLU A 120 -18.43 17.08 -11.69
C GLU A 120 -18.09 15.67 -12.19
N TRP A 121 -16.82 15.28 -12.06
CA TRP A 121 -16.34 13.95 -12.47
C TRP A 121 -16.58 12.92 -11.37
N ILE A 122 -17.24 11.81 -11.72
CA ILE A 122 -17.49 10.67 -10.81
C ILE A 122 -16.57 9.50 -11.20
N GLY A 123 -15.35 9.80 -11.63
CA GLY A 123 -14.34 8.84 -12.05
C GLY A 123 -13.80 9.08 -13.46
N PRO A 124 -12.85 8.26 -13.93
CA PRO A 124 -12.04 8.53 -15.13
C PRO A 124 -12.83 8.52 -16.46
N LEU A 125 -14.02 7.92 -16.50
CA LEU A 125 -14.83 7.77 -17.72
C LEU A 125 -16.28 8.22 -17.54
N ARG A 126 -16.63 8.80 -16.39
CA ARG A 126 -18.01 9.14 -16.05
C ARG A 126 -18.09 10.55 -15.48
N PHE A 127 -19.01 11.31 -16.02
CA PHE A 127 -19.27 12.68 -15.59
C PHE A 127 -20.72 12.87 -15.20
N ARG A 128 -20.99 13.83 -14.31
CA ARG A 128 -22.35 14.22 -13.94
C ARG A 128 -22.70 15.53 -14.64
N CYS A 129 -23.83 15.52 -15.35
CA CYS A 129 -24.34 16.76 -15.94
C CYS A 129 -24.86 17.68 -14.83
N PRO A 130 -24.39 18.94 -14.73
CA PRO A 130 -24.86 19.88 -13.71
C PRO A 130 -26.32 20.30 -13.91
N SER A 131 -26.82 20.30 -15.15
CA SER A 131 -28.17 20.76 -15.46
C SER A 131 -29.25 19.71 -15.18
N CYS A 132 -28.96 18.41 -15.38
CA CYS A 132 -29.95 17.33 -15.22
C CYS A 132 -29.59 16.30 -14.14
N GLY A 133 -28.38 16.38 -13.55
CA GLY A 133 -27.91 15.49 -12.50
C GLY A 133 -27.64 14.04 -12.92
N ARG A 134 -27.86 13.71 -14.21
CA ARG A 134 -27.64 12.36 -14.76
C ARG A 134 -26.16 12.14 -15.09
N THR A 135 -25.75 10.88 -15.03
CA THR A 135 -24.40 10.45 -15.33
C THR A 135 -24.24 10.10 -16.82
N GLY A 136 -23.23 10.68 -17.46
CA GLY A 136 -22.84 10.41 -18.84
C GLY A 136 -21.51 9.68 -18.91
N LYS A 137 -21.25 8.98 -20.02
CA LYS A 137 -19.92 8.42 -20.33
C LYS A 137 -19.13 9.47 -21.10
N ALA A 138 -17.87 9.68 -20.72
CA ALA A 138 -16.95 10.50 -21.50
C ALA A 138 -16.63 9.78 -22.83
N GLU A 139 -16.54 10.55 -23.90
CA GLU A 139 -16.22 10.03 -25.23
C GLU A 139 -14.71 10.14 -25.47
N GLU A 140 -14.14 9.12 -26.12
CA GLU A 140 -12.72 9.09 -26.43
C GLU A 140 -12.47 9.94 -27.68
N THR A 141 -11.95 11.15 -27.49
CA THR A 141 -11.43 11.95 -28.61
C THR A 141 -10.02 11.48 -28.93
N GLN A 142 -9.88 10.71 -30.01
CA GLN A 142 -8.58 10.40 -30.62
C GLN A 142 -8.09 11.66 -31.37
N PHE A 143 -6.98 12.22 -30.92
CA PHE A 143 -6.24 13.28 -31.64
C PHE A 143 -5.22 12.65 -32.59
#